data_AF-A0A5B7ZTA8-F1
#
_entry.id   AF-A0A5B7ZTA8-F1
#
_cell.length_a   1.000
_cell.length_b   1.000
_cell.length_c   1.000
_cell.angle_alpha   90.00
_cell.angle_beta   90.00
_cell.angle_gamma   90.00
#
_symmetry.space_group_name_H-M   'P 1'
#
loop_
_entity.id
_entity.type
_entity.pdbx_description
1 polymer ?
#
loop_
_entity_poly.entity_id
_entity_poly.type
_entity_poly.pdbx_seq_one_letter_code
_entity_poly.pdbx_strand_id
1 'polypeptide(L)'
;MKKLLLVAGACLLLSGPALAQRNKTGPQGAAAGGHAEGASATLERCDEPLGTVGVVEEQSGDWYRYLTSDLRLPSTIPLIRMMIQQSNCFVVVERGRAMQNMMQERALADSGELREGSNFGKGQMVAADYSMNPSINFSQSDAGGIGGMLGAFGGRKLGAIGAVVGGLKFKKAETILTMIDNRSGVQIAAAQGQARKTDFGGGIAGWGGSGYGALGGYTNTPEGKVLAAAFADAYNNLVRALRNYEAQEVQGGLGKGGKLKVGN
;
A
#
# COMPACT_ATOMS: atom_id res chain seq x y z
N MET A 1 -78.79 35.01 -3.26
CA MET A 1 -78.61 35.40 -1.85
C MET A 1 -77.88 34.29 -1.10
N LYS A 2 -76.63 34.57 -0.70
CA LYS A 2 -75.90 34.13 0.51
C LYS A 2 -74.41 34.00 0.17
N LYS A 3 -73.66 34.97 0.67
CA LYS A 3 -72.20 35.06 0.70
C LYS A 3 -71.68 34.21 1.86
N LEU A 4 -70.55 33.54 1.68
CA LEU A 4 -69.59 33.17 2.74
C LEU A 4 -68.24 32.84 2.07
N LEU A 5 -67.30 33.79 1.95
CA LEU A 5 -66.19 34.12 2.87
C LEU A 5 -65.12 33.00 3.03
N LEU A 6 -63.98 33.25 2.35
CA LEU A 6 -62.57 33.04 2.73
C LEU A 6 -62.14 31.77 3.48
N VAL A 7 -61.12 31.07 2.96
CA VAL A 7 -59.72 31.11 3.49
C VAL A 7 -58.76 30.74 2.36
N ALA A 8 -57.79 31.61 2.07
CA ALA A 8 -56.65 31.35 1.19
C ALA A 8 -55.56 30.60 1.98
N GLY A 9 -55.29 29.35 1.59
CA GLY A 9 -54.16 28.56 2.09
C GLY A 9 -53.07 28.48 1.03
N ALA A 10 -52.10 29.40 1.08
CA ALA A 10 -50.89 29.33 0.27
C ALA A 10 -49.94 28.26 0.85
N CYS A 11 -49.95 27.06 0.29
CA CYS A 11 -48.91 26.07 0.54
C CYS A 11 -47.83 26.22 -0.54
N LEU A 12 -46.85 27.10 -0.26
CA LEU A 12 -45.60 27.19 -1.01
C LEU A 12 -44.83 25.87 -0.80
N LEU A 13 -45.00 24.94 -1.74
CA LEU A 13 -44.10 23.80 -1.88
C LEU A 13 -42.76 24.35 -2.37
N LEU A 14 -41.87 24.65 -1.43
CA LEU A 14 -40.44 24.79 -1.70
C LEU A 14 -39.95 23.47 -2.30
N SER A 15 -39.85 23.44 -3.62
CA SER A 15 -39.08 22.46 -4.37
C SER A 15 -37.59 22.67 -4.04
N GLY A 16 -37.16 22.25 -2.86
CA GLY A 16 -35.75 22.04 -2.59
C GLY A 16 -35.27 20.91 -3.51
N PRO A 17 -34.07 20.99 -4.11
CA PRO A 17 -33.51 19.84 -4.77
C PRO A 17 -33.39 18.76 -3.69
N ALA A 18 -34.08 17.64 -3.90
CA ALA A 18 -33.84 16.45 -3.11
C ALA A 18 -32.33 16.19 -3.20
N LEU A 19 -31.64 16.46 -2.09
CA LEU A 19 -30.29 15.98 -1.85
C LEU A 19 -30.38 14.47 -2.03
N ALA A 20 -30.02 14.01 -3.23
CA ALA A 20 -29.82 12.62 -3.50
C ALA A 20 -28.80 12.14 -2.48
N GLN A 21 -29.30 11.49 -1.44
CA GLN A 21 -28.51 10.78 -0.45
C GLN A 21 -27.86 9.61 -1.18
N ARG A 22 -26.79 9.93 -1.90
CA ARG A 22 -25.97 8.99 -2.65
C ARG A 22 -25.31 8.13 -1.58
N ASN A 23 -25.91 6.95 -1.33
CA ASN A 23 -25.28 5.89 -0.55
C ASN A 23 -23.84 5.74 -1.06
N LYS A 24 -22.87 6.18 -0.25
CA LYS A 24 -21.44 6.05 -0.52
C LYS A 24 -21.03 4.59 -0.32
N THR A 25 -21.46 3.72 -1.22
CA THR A 25 -21.04 2.32 -1.30
C THR A 25 -20.26 2.06 -2.59
N GLY A 26 -19.46 3.03 -3.02
CA GLY A 26 -18.47 2.90 -4.11
C GLY A 26 -17.05 3.13 -3.59
N PRO A 27 -16.01 2.61 -4.27
CA PRO A 27 -14.62 2.69 -3.82
C PRO A 27 -14.24 4.15 -3.58
N GLN A 28 -13.81 4.45 -2.36
CA GLN A 28 -13.39 5.79 -2.00
C GLN A 28 -11.85 5.79 -2.00
N GLY A 29 -11.25 6.77 -2.68
CA GLY A 29 -9.81 6.88 -2.94
C GLY A 29 -9.46 6.79 -4.43
N ALA A 30 -9.09 7.90 -5.05
CA ALA A 30 -8.49 7.98 -6.37
C ALA A 30 -7.28 8.92 -6.34
N ALA A 31 -6.25 8.65 -7.14
CA ALA A 31 -5.10 9.53 -7.29
C ALA A 31 -4.73 9.67 -8.76
N ALA A 32 -4.46 10.90 -9.18
CA ALA A 32 -4.13 11.27 -10.55
C ALA A 32 -3.11 12.41 -10.53
N GLY A 33 -1.87 12.11 -10.92
CA GLY A 33 -0.76 13.07 -10.80
C GLY A 33 -0.59 13.53 -9.34
N GLY A 34 -0.40 14.84 -9.13
CA GLY A 34 -0.29 15.43 -7.80
C GLY A 34 -1.61 15.62 -7.04
N HIS A 35 -2.73 15.13 -7.58
CA HIS A 35 -4.05 15.26 -6.95
C HIS A 35 -4.57 13.90 -6.47
N ALA A 36 -5.20 13.89 -5.31
CA ALA A 36 -5.88 12.71 -4.80
C ALA A 36 -7.23 13.06 -4.18
N GLU A 37 -8.26 12.30 -4.54
CA GLU A 37 -9.61 12.38 -3.99
C GLU A 37 -9.83 11.24 -3.01
N GLY A 38 -10.33 11.54 -1.80
CA GLY A 38 -10.54 10.51 -0.78
C GLY A 38 -9.24 9.86 -0.30
N ALA A 39 -8.12 10.57 -0.41
CA ALA A 39 -6.84 10.09 0.13
C ALA A 39 -6.90 9.95 1.66
N SER A 40 -6.19 8.97 2.19
CA SER A 40 -6.12 8.71 3.63
C SER A 40 -5.64 9.96 4.38
N ALA A 41 -6.40 10.38 5.38
CA ALA A 41 -6.05 11.52 6.24
C ALA A 41 -4.83 11.26 7.14
N THR A 42 -4.38 10.01 7.21
CA THR A 42 -3.27 9.58 8.08
C THR A 42 -1.99 9.31 7.29
N LEU A 43 -2.04 9.43 5.96
CA LEU A 43 -0.87 9.28 5.11
C LEU A 43 -0.12 10.61 5.03
N GLU A 44 1.20 10.55 5.18
CA GLU A 44 2.10 11.68 4.96
C GLU A 44 1.95 12.20 3.52
N ARG A 45 2.04 13.53 3.34
CA ARG A 45 1.99 14.18 2.02
C ARG A 45 3.15 15.12 1.79
N CYS A 46 3.60 15.25 0.55
CA CYS A 46 4.62 16.22 0.19
C CYS A 46 4.04 17.26 -0.75
N ASP A 47 4.44 18.53 -0.55
CA ASP A 47 4.06 19.62 -1.44
C ASP A 47 4.65 19.40 -2.85
N GLU A 48 5.87 18.85 -2.90
CA GLU A 48 6.57 18.49 -4.13
C GLU A 48 7.13 17.05 -4.06
N PRO A 49 7.19 16.34 -5.20
CA PRO A 49 7.75 15.00 -5.24
C PRO A 49 9.27 15.01 -5.06
N LEU A 50 9.79 14.08 -4.26
CA LEU A 50 11.22 13.89 -3.99
C LEU A 50 11.96 13.20 -5.14
N GLY A 51 11.23 12.62 -6.11
CA GLY A 51 11.80 11.97 -7.28
C GLY A 51 10.86 10.93 -7.90
N THR A 52 11.40 10.12 -8.80
CA THR A 52 10.67 9.02 -9.44
C THR A 52 10.98 7.68 -8.77
N VAL A 53 9.96 6.84 -8.57
CA VAL A 53 10.12 5.57 -7.84
C VAL A 53 9.44 4.41 -8.57
N GLY A 54 10.16 3.30 -8.69
CA GLY A 54 9.60 2.00 -9.03
C GLY A 54 9.35 1.17 -7.76
N VAL A 55 8.28 0.39 -7.72
CA VAL A 55 8.05 -0.58 -6.63
C VAL A 55 8.46 -1.97 -7.13
N VAL A 56 9.33 -2.64 -6.39
CA VAL A 56 9.92 -3.93 -6.75
C VAL A 56 9.69 -4.92 -5.63
N GLU A 57 8.98 -6.02 -5.92
CA GLU A 57 8.76 -7.10 -4.96
C GLU A 57 9.70 -8.27 -5.19
N GLU A 58 10.29 -8.79 -4.12
CA GLU A 58 11.05 -10.02 -4.13
C GLU A 58 10.11 -11.24 -4.14
N GLN A 59 9.61 -11.61 -5.32
CA GLN A 59 8.63 -12.69 -5.47
C GLN A 59 9.18 -14.09 -5.13
N SER A 60 10.51 -14.26 -5.13
CA SER A 60 11.17 -15.50 -4.72
C SER A 60 11.36 -15.63 -3.20
N GLY A 61 11.12 -14.55 -2.44
CA GLY A 61 11.34 -14.54 -1.00
C GLY A 61 10.28 -15.34 -0.24
N ASP A 62 10.68 -15.92 0.89
CA ASP A 62 9.76 -16.66 1.76
C ASP A 62 8.57 -15.82 2.22
N TRP A 63 8.77 -14.52 2.40
CA TRP A 63 7.72 -13.60 2.82
C TRP A 63 6.60 -13.48 1.78
N TYR A 64 6.96 -13.45 0.49
CA TYR A 64 6.01 -13.32 -0.61
C TYR A 64 5.24 -14.63 -0.81
N ARG A 65 5.92 -15.76 -0.64
CA ARG A 65 5.27 -17.08 -0.64
C ARG A 65 4.27 -17.21 0.49
N TYR A 66 4.61 -16.77 1.71
CA TYR A 66 3.68 -16.76 2.84
C TYR A 66 2.50 -15.81 2.61
N LEU A 67 2.75 -14.60 2.10
CA LEU A 67 1.70 -13.64 1.74
C LEU A 67 0.67 -14.24 0.77
N THR A 68 1.15 -14.89 -0.29
CA THR A 68 0.30 -15.41 -1.37
C THR A 68 -0.34 -16.76 -1.05
N SER A 69 0.35 -17.63 -0.31
CA SER A 69 -0.12 -18.99 -0.01
C SER A 69 -0.93 -19.05 1.28
N ASP A 70 -0.34 -18.59 2.39
CA ASP A 70 -0.93 -18.70 3.73
C ASP A 70 -1.98 -17.62 3.97
N LEU A 71 -1.68 -16.35 3.63
CA LEU A 71 -2.62 -15.24 3.80
C LEU A 71 -3.58 -15.08 2.61
N ARG A 72 -3.30 -15.75 1.48
CA ARG A 72 -4.08 -15.65 0.23
C ARG A 72 -4.28 -14.20 -0.23
N LEU A 73 -3.29 -13.35 0.02
CA LEU A 73 -3.29 -11.95 -0.39
C LEU A 73 -2.54 -11.82 -1.73
N PRO A 74 -2.97 -10.90 -2.61
CA PRO A 74 -2.27 -10.63 -3.85
C PRO A 74 -0.96 -9.87 -3.60
N SER A 75 -0.25 -9.50 -4.67
CA SER A 75 0.91 -8.60 -4.61
C SER A 75 0.62 -7.31 -3.82
N THR A 76 1.62 -6.81 -3.10
CA THR A 76 1.61 -5.53 -2.36
C THR A 76 1.83 -4.32 -3.28
N ILE A 77 2.30 -4.51 -4.51
CA ILE A 77 2.60 -3.40 -5.45
C ILE A 77 1.42 -2.44 -5.62
N PRO A 78 0.17 -2.89 -5.86
CA PRO A 78 -0.97 -1.98 -6.03
C PRO A 78 -1.25 -1.15 -4.77
N LEU A 79 -1.13 -1.76 -3.59
CA LEU A 79 -1.29 -1.09 -2.31
C LEU A 79 -0.24 0.01 -2.12
N ILE A 80 1.04 -0.31 -2.35
CA ILE A 80 2.15 0.62 -2.16
C ILE A 80 2.10 1.74 -3.20
N ARG A 81 1.81 1.43 -4.46
CA ARG A 81 1.66 2.46 -5.50
C ARG A 81 0.51 3.41 -5.18
N MET A 82 -0.61 2.92 -4.67
CA MET A 82 -1.71 3.78 -4.24
C MET A 82 -1.30 4.71 -3.10
N MET A 83 -0.56 4.21 -2.10
CA MET A 83 -0.01 5.08 -1.04
C MET A 83 0.93 6.14 -1.63
N ILE A 84 1.86 5.75 -2.49
CA ILE A 84 2.78 6.70 -3.14
C ILE A 84 2.00 7.77 -3.90
N GLN A 85 1.01 7.39 -4.73
CA GLN A 85 0.21 8.34 -5.49
C GLN A 85 -0.61 9.29 -4.61
N GLN A 86 -1.22 8.79 -3.54
CA GLN A 86 -2.01 9.62 -2.61
C GLN A 86 -1.15 10.59 -1.78
N SER A 87 0.15 10.27 -1.60
CA SER A 87 1.08 11.10 -0.83
C SER A 87 1.67 12.28 -1.63
N ASN A 88 1.69 12.20 -2.96
CA ASN A 88 2.45 13.10 -3.83
C ASN A 88 3.98 13.16 -3.53
N CYS A 89 4.53 12.30 -2.66
CA CYS A 89 5.94 12.34 -2.30
C CYS A 89 6.87 11.75 -3.37
N PHE A 90 6.35 10.93 -4.29
CA PHE A 90 7.11 10.43 -5.43
C PHE A 90 6.20 10.27 -6.66
N VAL A 91 6.81 10.38 -7.84
CA VAL A 91 6.17 10.00 -9.10
C VAL A 91 6.39 8.52 -9.35
N VAL A 92 5.31 7.73 -9.39
CA VAL A 92 5.40 6.29 -9.65
C VAL A 92 5.74 6.05 -11.13
N VAL A 93 6.79 5.27 -11.38
CA VAL A 93 7.13 4.78 -12.71
C VAL A 93 6.84 3.29 -12.85
N GLU A 94 6.31 2.89 -14.01
CA GLU A 94 5.95 1.50 -14.26
C GLU A 94 7.18 0.67 -14.60
N ARG A 95 7.39 -0.41 -13.83
CA ARG A 95 8.50 -1.37 -13.98
C ARG A 95 8.06 -2.84 -13.88
N GLY A 96 6.78 -3.07 -13.64
CA GLY A 96 6.14 -4.38 -13.58
C GLY A 96 5.36 -4.67 -14.86
N ARG A 97 4.20 -5.35 -14.72
CA ARG A 97 3.47 -5.95 -15.84
C ARG A 97 3.14 -5.00 -17.00
N ALA A 98 2.75 -3.75 -16.71
CA ALA A 98 2.39 -2.81 -17.77
C ALA A 98 3.60 -2.32 -18.59
N MET A 99 4.84 -2.54 -18.14
CA MET A 99 6.03 -2.30 -18.97
C MET A 99 6.02 -3.18 -20.22
N GLN A 100 5.51 -4.40 -20.15
CA GLN A 100 5.42 -5.29 -21.32
C GLN A 100 4.50 -4.69 -22.39
N ASN A 101 3.36 -4.12 -21.99
CA ASN A 101 2.47 -3.41 -22.90
C ASN A 101 3.15 -2.17 -23.48
N MET A 102 3.87 -1.39 -22.67
CA MET A 102 4.62 -0.23 -23.17
C MET A 102 5.69 -0.63 -24.20
N MET A 103 6.39 -1.75 -23.98
CA MET A 103 7.37 -2.27 -24.94
C MET A 103 6.72 -2.81 -26.20
N GLN A 104 5.51 -3.40 -26.09
CA GLN A 104 4.73 -3.82 -27.26
C GLN A 104 4.34 -2.63 -28.14
N GLU A 105 3.85 -1.53 -27.57
CA GLU A 105 3.54 -0.30 -28.33
C GLU A 105 4.78 0.28 -29.01
N ARG A 106 5.94 0.21 -28.36
CA ARG A 106 7.22 0.63 -28.97
C ARG A 106 7.63 -0.30 -30.12
N ALA A 107 7.42 -1.60 -29.99
CA ALA A 107 7.66 -2.53 -31.08
C ALA A 107 6.74 -2.26 -32.28
N LEU A 108 5.49 -1.88 -32.05
CA LEU A 108 4.56 -1.43 -33.10
C LEU A 108 5.04 -0.12 -33.74
N ALA A 109 5.62 0.79 -32.95
CA ALA A 109 6.23 2.01 -33.47
C ALA A 109 7.41 1.70 -34.40
N ASP A 110 8.29 0.79 -33.96
CA ASP A 110 9.47 0.37 -34.71
C ASP A 110 9.10 -0.42 -35.97
N SER A 111 7.96 -1.13 -35.98
CA SER A 111 7.44 -1.83 -37.16
C SER A 111 6.65 -0.94 -38.13
N GLY A 112 6.35 0.30 -37.75
CA GLY A 112 5.57 1.24 -38.56
C GLY A 112 4.05 0.98 -38.56
N GLU A 113 3.55 0.15 -37.64
CA GLU A 113 2.12 -0.18 -37.53
C GLU A 113 1.32 0.87 -36.74
N LEU A 114 2.01 1.79 -36.06
CA LEU A 114 1.33 2.88 -35.34
C LEU A 114 0.80 3.95 -36.30
N ARG A 115 -0.35 4.51 -35.93
CA ARG A 115 -0.94 5.66 -36.61
C ARG A 115 0.02 6.85 -36.61
N GLU A 116 0.10 7.57 -37.73
CA GLU A 116 0.87 8.81 -37.85
C GLU A 116 0.48 9.80 -36.73
N GLY A 117 1.49 10.45 -36.14
CA GLY A 117 1.31 11.42 -35.06
C GLY A 117 1.18 10.81 -33.65
N SER A 118 1.37 9.50 -33.45
CA SER A 118 1.28 8.86 -32.12
C SER A 118 2.41 9.23 -31.14
N ASN A 119 3.41 10.01 -31.57
CA ASN A 119 4.52 10.52 -30.75
C ASN A 119 5.22 9.43 -29.90
N PHE A 120 5.53 8.28 -30.50
CA PHE A 120 6.41 7.29 -29.90
C PHE A 120 7.84 7.48 -30.41
N GLY A 121 8.78 7.68 -29.49
CA GLY A 121 10.17 7.95 -29.81
C GLY A 121 11.14 7.49 -28.74
N LYS A 122 12.44 7.49 -29.10
CA LYS A 122 13.54 7.20 -28.19
C LYS A 122 13.66 8.31 -27.14
N GLY A 123 14.12 7.97 -25.94
CA GLY A 123 14.35 8.94 -24.85
C GLY A 123 13.10 9.37 -24.06
N GLN A 124 11.91 8.90 -24.40
CA GLN A 124 10.67 9.26 -23.69
C GLN A 124 10.41 8.46 -22.40
N MET A 125 11.19 7.40 -22.15
CA MET A 125 11.04 6.60 -20.94
C MET A 125 11.65 7.34 -19.75
N VAL A 126 10.80 7.74 -18.81
CA VAL A 126 11.25 8.31 -17.53
C VAL A 126 11.96 7.23 -16.74
N ALA A 127 13.19 7.50 -16.28
CA ALA A 127 13.95 6.61 -15.40
C ALA A 127 13.28 6.47 -14.02
N ALA A 128 13.64 5.42 -13.26
CA ALA A 128 13.28 5.36 -11.85
C ALA A 128 14.51 5.84 -11.09
N ASP A 129 14.44 6.96 -10.39
CA ASP A 129 15.54 7.41 -9.52
C ASP A 129 15.76 6.38 -8.42
N TYR A 130 14.65 5.89 -7.85
CA TYR A 130 14.66 4.97 -6.73
C TYR A 130 13.88 3.69 -7.01
N SER A 131 14.25 2.61 -6.32
CA SER A 131 13.46 1.39 -6.21
C SER A 131 13.03 1.19 -4.75
N MET A 132 11.72 1.15 -4.52
CA MET A 132 11.13 0.82 -3.22
C MET A 132 10.84 -0.67 -3.15
N ASN A 133 11.41 -1.33 -2.14
CA ASN A 133 11.33 -2.77 -1.95
C ASN A 133 10.59 -3.05 -0.64
N PRO A 134 9.37 -3.61 -0.69
CA PRO A 134 8.66 -4.04 0.50
C PRO A 134 9.07 -5.44 0.93
N SER A 135 9.06 -5.65 2.25
CA SER A 135 9.10 -6.98 2.84
C SER A 135 8.22 -7.04 4.08
N ILE A 136 7.83 -8.26 4.45
CA ILE A 136 7.00 -8.51 5.62
C ILE A 136 7.84 -9.30 6.61
N ASN A 137 8.02 -8.74 7.81
CA ASN A 137 8.64 -9.44 8.91
C ASN A 137 7.53 -10.15 9.70
N PHE A 138 7.52 -11.47 9.66
CA PHE A 138 6.56 -12.23 10.44
C PHE A 138 7.09 -12.35 11.86
N SER A 139 6.51 -11.58 12.78
CA SER A 139 6.69 -11.82 14.21
C SER A 139 5.98 -13.11 14.55
N GLN A 140 6.66 -14.23 14.37
CA GLN A 140 6.13 -15.55 14.57
C GLN A 140 5.92 -15.74 16.08
N SER A 141 4.73 -15.39 16.57
CA SER A 141 4.35 -15.57 17.98
C SER A 141 4.06 -17.04 18.32
N ASP A 142 4.20 -17.97 17.36
CA ASP A 142 3.96 -19.41 17.52
C ASP A 142 4.91 -20.26 16.64
N ALA A 143 6.18 -19.86 16.53
CA ALA A 143 7.21 -20.59 15.75
C ALA A 143 7.85 -21.79 16.47
N GLY A 144 7.62 -21.90 17.78
CA GLY A 144 8.32 -22.86 18.62
C GLY A 144 7.37 -23.47 19.62
N GLY A 145 6.99 -24.72 19.38
CA GLY A 145 6.51 -25.65 20.41
C GLY A 145 5.19 -25.31 21.10
N ILE A 146 4.07 -25.78 20.56
CA ILE A 146 2.91 -26.36 21.28
C ILE A 146 1.98 -26.89 20.18
N GLY A 147 2.20 -28.14 19.78
CA GLY A 147 1.43 -28.81 18.72
C GLY A 147 1.97 -30.21 18.40
N GLY A 148 3.29 -30.42 18.57
CA GLY A 148 3.93 -31.73 18.40
C GLY A 148 4.10 -32.54 19.69
N MET A 149 3.91 -31.95 20.87
CA MET A 149 4.18 -32.60 22.17
C MET A 149 2.98 -32.61 23.13
N LEU A 150 1.77 -32.57 22.60
CA LEU A 150 0.55 -32.95 23.34
C LEU A 150 -0.11 -34.22 22.75
N GLY A 151 0.44 -34.78 21.67
CA GLY A 151 -0.01 -36.05 21.09
C GLY A 151 0.66 -37.30 21.67
N ALA A 152 1.72 -37.16 22.48
CA ALA A 152 2.53 -38.30 22.90
C ALA A 152 2.29 -38.80 24.35
N PHE A 153 1.60 -38.05 25.21
CA PHE A 153 1.47 -38.42 26.65
C PHE A 153 0.13 -38.06 27.33
N GLY A 154 -0.98 -37.88 26.60
CA GLY A 154 -2.29 -37.55 27.19
C GLY A 154 -3.41 -38.47 26.70
N GLY A 155 -3.78 -39.47 27.50
CA GLY A 155 -4.72 -40.53 27.11
C GLY A 155 -6.13 -40.08 26.72
N ARG A 156 -6.62 -40.64 25.61
CA ARG A 156 -7.97 -41.22 25.30
C ARG A 156 -9.29 -40.70 25.93
N LYS A 157 -9.37 -39.57 26.66
CA LYS A 157 -10.63 -39.07 27.26
C LYS A 157 -10.74 -37.54 27.43
N LEU A 158 -10.41 -36.76 26.40
CA LEU A 158 -10.84 -35.35 26.28
C LEU A 158 -11.14 -35.15 24.78
N GLY A 159 -12.35 -35.38 24.28
CA GLY A 159 -13.56 -34.67 24.68
C GLY A 159 -13.72 -33.46 23.75
N ALA A 160 -14.31 -33.70 22.58
CA ALA A 160 -14.80 -32.78 21.55
C ALA A 160 -15.10 -31.33 21.99
N ILE A 161 -14.07 -30.50 22.16
CA ILE A 161 -14.20 -29.05 22.33
C ILE A 161 -13.18 -28.34 21.44
N GLY A 162 -13.68 -27.70 20.38
CA GLY A 162 -13.12 -26.43 19.94
C GLY A 162 -12.02 -26.45 18.88
N ALA A 163 -12.16 -27.23 17.80
CA ALA A 163 -11.49 -26.91 16.55
C ALA A 163 -12.16 -25.68 15.88
N VAL A 164 -11.97 -24.50 16.46
CA VAL A 164 -12.18 -23.20 15.81
C VAL A 164 -10.97 -22.31 16.14
N VAL A 165 -9.81 -22.70 15.63
CA VAL A 165 -8.58 -21.88 15.68
C VAL A 165 -8.27 -21.39 14.26
N GLY A 166 -9.25 -20.70 13.67
CA GLY A 166 -9.17 -20.16 12.30
C GLY A 166 -8.96 -18.65 12.19
N GLY A 167 -8.91 -17.90 13.30
CA GLY A 167 -8.91 -16.42 13.23
C GLY A 167 -8.11 -15.68 14.31
N LEU A 168 -7.29 -16.40 15.09
CA LEU A 168 -6.53 -15.83 16.22
C LEU A 168 -5.03 -15.66 15.98
N LYS A 169 -4.48 -16.16 14.86
CA LYS A 169 -3.03 -16.24 14.65
C LYS A 169 -2.38 -14.94 14.16
N PHE A 170 -3.13 -14.06 13.48
CA PHE A 170 -2.57 -12.81 12.94
C PHE A 170 -3.01 -11.59 13.77
N LYS A 171 -2.32 -11.35 14.89
CA LYS A 171 -2.61 -10.21 15.79
C LYS A 171 -1.72 -8.99 15.55
N LYS A 172 -0.59 -9.16 14.87
CA LYS A 172 0.41 -8.12 14.56
C LYS A 172 0.93 -8.36 13.13
N ALA A 173 1.11 -7.29 12.36
CA ALA A 173 1.98 -7.29 11.20
C ALA A 173 3.14 -6.34 11.45
N GLU A 174 4.31 -6.72 10.93
CA GLU A 174 5.50 -5.88 10.90
C GLU A 174 6.03 -5.89 9.47
N THR A 175 6.28 -4.70 8.93
CA THR A 175 6.65 -4.53 7.53
C THR A 175 7.85 -3.63 7.42
N ILE A 176 8.68 -3.85 6.42
CA ILE A 176 9.84 -3.02 6.13
C ILE A 176 9.70 -2.49 4.71
N LEU A 177 9.93 -1.20 4.54
CA LEU A 177 10.13 -0.57 3.24
C LEU A 177 11.58 -0.11 3.15
N THR A 178 12.26 -0.53 2.10
CA THR A 178 13.61 -0.05 1.80
C THR A 178 13.62 0.73 0.50
N MET A 179 14.45 1.75 0.42
CA MET A 179 14.62 2.60 -0.75
C MET A 179 16.06 2.52 -1.24
N ILE A 180 16.22 2.15 -2.50
CA ILE A 180 17.52 2.01 -3.17
C ILE A 180 17.64 3.08 -4.25
N ASP A 181 18.74 3.80 -4.31
CA ASP A 181 19.10 4.67 -5.44
C ASP A 181 19.58 3.81 -6.61
N ASN A 182 18.87 3.88 -7.74
CA ASN A 182 19.14 3.02 -8.88
C ASN A 182 20.42 3.41 -9.64
N ARG A 183 20.98 4.60 -9.40
CA ARG A 183 22.24 5.03 -10.03
C ARG A 183 23.45 4.40 -9.37
N SER A 184 23.42 4.30 -8.04
CA SER A 184 24.55 3.83 -7.22
C SER A 184 24.36 2.43 -6.65
N GLY A 185 23.13 1.94 -6.55
CA GLY A 185 22.79 0.70 -5.84
C GLY A 185 22.79 0.83 -4.32
N VAL A 186 22.95 2.04 -3.78
CA VAL A 186 22.97 2.30 -2.34
C VAL A 186 21.54 2.27 -1.79
N GLN A 187 21.33 1.52 -0.70
CA GLN A 187 20.09 1.64 0.08
C GLN A 187 20.15 2.93 0.89
N ILE A 188 19.39 3.94 0.46
CA ILE A 188 19.44 5.29 1.03
C ILE A 188 18.47 5.48 2.21
N ALA A 189 17.46 4.62 2.33
CA ALA A 189 16.55 4.64 3.47
C ALA A 189 15.94 3.26 3.72
N ALA A 190 15.59 3.01 4.98
CA ALA A 190 14.78 1.88 5.41
C ALA A 190 13.87 2.35 6.53
N ALA A 191 12.61 1.91 6.51
CA ALA A 191 11.64 2.23 7.55
C ALA A 191 10.81 1.01 7.87
N GLN A 192 10.56 0.82 9.16
CA GLN A 192 9.68 -0.22 9.66
C GLN A 192 8.31 0.36 9.98
N GLY A 193 7.29 -0.48 9.87
CA GLY A 193 5.93 -0.16 10.26
C GLY A 193 5.29 -1.35 10.94
N GLN A 194 4.34 -1.06 11.83
CA GLN A 194 3.64 -2.08 12.60
C GLN A 194 2.17 -1.73 12.80
N ALA A 195 1.33 -2.76 12.82
CA ALA A 195 -0.09 -2.60 13.15
C ALA A 195 -0.63 -3.80 13.89
N ARG A 196 -1.64 -3.59 14.75
CA ARG A 196 -2.32 -4.67 15.49
C ARG A 196 -3.82 -4.65 15.28
N LYS A 197 -4.45 -5.83 15.42
CA LYS A 197 -5.91 -5.99 15.29
C LYS A 197 -6.73 -5.23 16.36
N THR A 198 -6.13 -4.88 17.48
CA THR A 198 -6.76 -4.08 18.56
C THR A 198 -6.92 -2.61 18.19
N ASP A 199 -6.13 -2.11 17.25
CA ASP A 199 -6.05 -0.68 16.92
C ASP A 199 -7.20 -0.24 15.98
N PHE A 200 -7.99 -1.21 15.50
CA PHE A 200 -9.18 -1.01 14.67
C PHE A 200 -10.33 -0.31 15.40
N GLY A 201 -10.34 -0.30 16.73
CA GLY A 201 -11.40 0.33 17.53
C GLY A 201 -11.25 1.86 17.72
N GLY A 202 -10.07 2.44 17.46
CA GLY A 202 -9.80 3.84 17.83
C GLY A 202 -8.95 4.66 16.85
N GLY A 203 -8.12 4.05 16.00
CA GLY A 203 -7.18 4.79 15.13
C GLY A 203 -7.11 4.35 13.66
N ILE A 204 -7.43 3.09 13.35
CA ILE A 204 -7.33 2.53 11.98
C ILE A 204 -8.61 2.75 11.15
N ALA A 205 -9.63 3.41 11.70
CA ALA A 205 -10.87 3.73 10.97
C ALA A 205 -10.63 4.53 9.67
N GLY A 206 -9.52 5.26 9.56
CA GLY A 206 -9.10 5.95 8.32
C GLY A 206 -8.41 5.07 7.26
N TRP A 207 -7.94 3.87 7.62
CA TRP A 207 -7.34 2.89 6.70
C TRP A 207 -8.37 1.86 6.20
N GLY A 208 -9.31 1.48 7.06
CA GLY A 208 -10.42 0.56 6.70
C GLY A 208 -11.65 1.26 6.12
N GLY A 209 -11.79 2.57 6.34
CA GLY A 209 -12.90 3.38 5.89
C GLY A 209 -12.46 4.38 4.83
N SER A 210 -13.03 4.28 3.63
CA SER A 210 -13.10 5.34 2.62
C SER A 210 -11.87 5.76 1.80
N GLY A 211 -10.76 5.00 1.75
CA GLY A 211 -9.60 5.39 0.91
C GLY A 211 -9.01 4.33 -0.03
N TYR A 212 -9.42 3.07 0.13
CA TYR A 212 -8.71 1.92 -0.46
C TYR A 212 -9.62 0.81 -1.02
N GLY A 213 -10.92 1.08 -1.22
CA GLY A 213 -11.94 0.05 -1.55
C GLY A 213 -11.70 -0.76 -2.83
N ALA A 214 -10.70 -0.41 -3.64
CA ALA A 214 -10.29 -1.14 -4.84
C ALA A 214 -9.12 -2.13 -4.62
N LEU A 215 -8.54 -2.22 -3.42
CA LEU A 215 -7.35 -3.04 -3.14
C LEU A 215 -7.66 -4.50 -2.71
N GLY A 216 -8.91 -4.94 -2.86
CA GLY A 216 -9.31 -6.34 -2.67
C GLY A 216 -8.99 -6.88 -1.28
N GLY A 217 -8.21 -7.96 -1.20
CA GLY A 217 -7.87 -8.67 0.04
C GLY A 217 -7.32 -7.76 1.15
N TYR A 218 -6.55 -6.72 0.79
CA TYR A 218 -5.99 -5.74 1.73
C TYR A 218 -7.02 -4.86 2.44
N THR A 219 -8.23 -4.78 1.90
CA THR A 219 -9.34 -4.04 2.52
C THR A 219 -10.45 -4.93 3.06
N ASN A 220 -10.47 -6.20 2.65
CA ASN A 220 -11.60 -7.10 2.91
C ASN A 220 -11.29 -8.15 4.00
N THR A 221 -10.02 -8.50 4.23
CA THR A 221 -9.65 -9.48 5.28
C THR A 221 -9.02 -8.79 6.49
N PRO A 222 -9.18 -9.32 7.71
CA PRO A 222 -8.49 -8.80 8.89
C PRO A 222 -6.97 -8.74 8.72
N GLU A 223 -6.38 -9.79 8.14
CA GLU A 223 -4.95 -9.92 7.86
C GLU A 223 -4.50 -8.85 6.87
N GLY A 224 -5.24 -8.69 5.78
CA GLY A 224 -4.99 -7.70 4.75
C GLY A 224 -5.06 -6.28 5.29
N LYS A 225 -6.03 -5.98 6.16
CA LYS A 225 -6.16 -4.67 6.79
C LYS A 225 -5.02 -4.36 7.75
N VAL A 226 -4.61 -5.32 8.59
CA VAL A 226 -3.47 -5.15 9.51
C VAL A 226 -2.20 -4.92 8.69
N LEU A 227 -2.00 -5.69 7.62
CA LEU A 227 -0.83 -5.56 6.76
C LEU A 227 -0.81 -4.22 6.01
N ALA A 228 -1.97 -3.77 5.49
CA ALA A 228 -2.10 -2.46 4.86
C ALA A 228 -1.75 -1.33 5.85
N ALA A 229 -2.24 -1.41 7.08
CA ALA A 229 -1.92 -0.46 8.14
C ALA A 229 -0.46 -0.54 8.62
N ALA A 230 0.22 -1.68 8.49
CA ALA A 230 1.66 -1.75 8.78
C ALA A 230 2.48 -1.09 7.67
N PHE A 231 2.16 -1.36 6.40
CA PHE A 231 2.85 -0.72 5.27
C PHE A 231 2.60 0.79 5.21
N ALA A 232 1.41 1.24 5.59
CA ALA A 232 1.08 2.63 5.84
C ALA A 232 2.07 3.34 6.77
N ASP A 233 2.26 2.73 7.94
CA ASP A 233 3.11 3.25 9.01
C ASP A 233 4.57 3.24 8.54
N ALA A 234 5.01 2.15 7.89
CA ALA A 234 6.33 2.06 7.28
C ALA A 234 6.53 3.17 6.23
N TYR A 235 5.53 3.43 5.38
CA TYR A 235 5.59 4.46 4.35
C TYR A 235 5.67 5.86 4.96
N ASN A 236 4.85 6.16 5.96
CA ASN A 236 4.90 7.43 6.67
C ASN A 236 6.25 7.66 7.35
N ASN A 237 6.78 6.64 8.03
CA ASN A 237 8.10 6.71 8.66
C ASN A 237 9.20 6.91 7.61
N LEU A 238 9.09 6.25 6.46
CA LEU A 238 10.00 6.42 5.33
C LEU A 238 9.96 7.86 4.80
N VAL A 239 8.78 8.41 4.54
CA VAL A 239 8.61 9.79 4.04
C VAL A 239 9.18 10.80 5.04
N ARG A 240 8.89 10.65 6.34
CA ARG A 240 9.43 11.55 7.38
C ARG A 240 10.96 11.52 7.43
N ALA A 241 11.57 10.35 7.30
CA ALA A 241 13.01 10.21 7.23
C ALA A 241 13.57 10.86 5.96
N LEU A 242 12.92 10.64 4.81
CA LEU A 242 13.38 11.14 3.51
C LEU A 242 13.24 12.65 3.33
N ARG A 243 12.25 13.30 3.96
CA ARG A 243 12.14 14.77 3.94
C ARG A 243 13.34 15.46 4.60
N ASN A 244 14.02 14.77 5.51
CA ASN A 244 15.21 15.27 6.20
C ASN A 244 16.46 14.49 5.79
N TYR A 245 16.45 13.91 4.58
CA TYR A 245 17.54 13.05 4.11
C TYR A 245 18.83 13.85 3.93
N GLU A 246 19.91 13.32 4.49
CA GLU A 246 21.29 13.75 4.24
C GLU A 246 22.08 12.54 3.74
N ALA A 247 22.87 12.74 2.67
CA ALA A 247 23.62 11.65 2.05
C ALA A 247 24.70 11.13 3.00
N GLN A 248 24.76 9.81 3.17
CA GLN A 248 25.83 9.19 3.95
C GLN A 248 27.15 9.28 3.20
N GLU A 249 28.14 9.95 3.80
CA GLU A 249 29.49 10.04 3.27
C GLU A 249 30.44 9.06 3.96
N VAL A 250 31.31 8.45 3.17
CA VAL A 250 32.44 7.66 3.68
C VAL A 250 33.72 8.37 3.28
N GLN A 251 34.66 8.54 4.22
CA GLN A 251 35.96 9.14 3.93
C GLN A 251 36.66 8.34 2.81
N GLY A 252 36.98 9.03 1.70
CA GLY A 252 37.56 8.40 0.50
C GLY A 252 36.52 7.93 -0.54
N GLY A 253 35.22 8.09 -0.27
CA GLY A 253 34.12 7.74 -1.16
C GLY A 253 33.50 6.37 -0.87
N LEU A 254 32.20 6.24 -1.18
CA LEU A 254 31.48 4.98 -1.07
C LEU A 254 32.11 3.91 -1.98
N GLY A 255 32.29 2.69 -1.45
CA GLY A 255 32.87 1.57 -2.19
C GLY A 255 34.40 1.61 -2.39
N LYS A 256 35.13 2.54 -1.76
CA LYS A 256 36.59 2.73 -1.95
C LYS A 256 37.47 2.18 -0.81
N GLY A 257 37.02 1.12 -0.13
CA GLY A 257 37.83 0.43 0.89
C GLY A 257 37.79 1.09 2.28
N GLY A 258 36.58 1.17 2.83
CA GLY A 258 36.24 1.89 4.07
C GLY A 258 37.06 1.55 5.33
N LYS A 259 36.69 2.22 6.43
CA LYS A 259 37.45 2.19 7.70
C LYS A 259 37.29 0.91 8.51
N LEU A 260 36.27 0.10 8.23
CA LEU A 260 36.03 -1.16 8.92
C LEU A 260 37.02 -2.22 8.39
N LYS A 261 38.20 -2.29 9.02
CA LYS A 261 39.20 -3.31 8.73
C LYS A 261 38.85 -4.60 9.49
N VAL A 262 39.03 -5.75 8.86
CA VAL A 262 38.94 -7.05 9.53
C VAL A 262 40.21 -7.22 10.37
N GLY A 263 40.07 -7.54 11.66
CA GLY A 263 41.21 -7.80 12.54
C GLY A 263 41.95 -9.08 12.17
N ASN A 264 43.25 -9.14 12.49
CA ASN A 264 44.09 -10.34 12.30
C ASN A 264 43.71 -11.46 13.26
#